data_AF-A0A5N3W1Z2-F1
#
_entry.id   AF-A0A5N3W1Z2-F1
#
_cell.length_a   1.000
_cell.length_b   1.000
_cell.length_c   1.000
_cell.angle_alpha   90.00
_cell.angle_beta   90.00
_cell.angle_gamma   90.00
#
_symmetry.space_group_name_H-M   'P 1'
#
loop_
_entity.id
_entity.type
_entity.pdbx_description
1 polymer ?
#
loop_
_entity_poly.entity_id
_entity_poly.type
_entity_poly.pdbx_seq_one_letter_code
_entity_poly.pdbx_strand_id
1 'polypeptide(L)'
;MTCSQCNTNFCYRCGERYRQLRFFGDHTSNLSIFGCKYRYLPERPHLRRLVRGSVCGETPLLLPLATVLFFFSFICLVILK
;
A
#
# COMPACT_ATOMS: atom_id res chain seq x y z
N MET A 1 7.44 -20.61 8.76
CA MET A 1 7.03 -21.38 9.96
C MET A 1 5.60 -21.84 9.74
N THR A 2 5.37 -23.15 9.79
CA THR A 2 4.13 -23.83 9.38
C THR A 2 3.27 -24.23 10.58
N CYS A 3 1.96 -24.07 10.45
CA CYS A 3 0.93 -24.46 11.41
C CYS A 3 0.75 -25.98 11.42
N SER A 4 0.85 -26.66 12.56
CA SER A 4 0.69 -28.12 12.63
C SER A 4 -0.74 -28.61 12.36
N GLN A 5 -1.76 -27.79 12.64
CA GLN A 5 -3.17 -28.12 12.40
C GLN A 5 -3.61 -27.86 10.96
N CYS A 6 -2.98 -26.88 10.31
CA CYS A 6 -3.44 -26.34 9.04
C CYS A 6 -2.38 -26.38 7.93
N ASN A 7 -1.18 -26.90 8.21
CA ASN A 7 0.01 -27.06 7.34
C ASN A 7 0.38 -25.84 6.48
N THR A 8 -0.12 -24.66 6.83
CA THR A 8 0.14 -23.41 6.11
C THR A 8 1.17 -22.60 6.86
N ASN A 9 2.00 -21.86 6.13
CA ASN A 9 2.91 -20.89 6.74
C ASN A 9 2.07 -19.78 7.41
N PHE A 10 2.35 -19.47 8.67
CA PHE A 10 1.68 -18.40 9.41
C PHE A 10 2.62 -17.60 10.31
N CYS A 11 2.27 -16.36 10.59
CA CYS A 11 3.06 -15.45 11.40
C CYS A 11 2.45 -15.31 12.80
N TYR A 12 3.18 -15.70 13.84
CA TYR A 12 2.72 -15.60 15.24
C TYR A 12 2.53 -14.17 15.74
N ARG A 13 3.16 -13.17 15.09
CA ARG A 13 3.04 -11.76 15.52
C ARG A 13 1.71 -11.15 15.12
N CYS A 14 1.23 -11.43 13.90
CA CYS A 14 -0.04 -10.90 13.41
C CYS A 14 -1.18 -11.92 13.37
N GLY A 15 -0.90 -13.22 13.53
CA GLY A 15 -1.90 -14.28 13.44
C GLY A 15 -2.37 -14.58 12.01
N GLU A 16 -1.73 -13.98 11.00
CA GLU A 16 -2.13 -14.13 9.59
C GLU A 16 -1.30 -15.21 8.88
N ARG A 17 -1.89 -15.79 7.83
CA ARG A 17 -1.20 -16.72 6.92
C ARG A 17 -0.35 -15.96 5.92
N TYR A 18 0.81 -16.52 5.54
CA TYR A 18 1.62 -15.97 4.46
C TYR A 18 0.85 -16.13 3.14
N ARG A 19 0.31 -15.03 2.61
CA ARG A 19 -0.27 -14.97 1.26
C ARG A 19 0.73 -14.27 0.35
N GLN A 20 1.07 -14.91 -0.77
CA GLN A 20 1.89 -14.34 -1.82
C GLN A 20 0.99 -14.09 -3.03
N LEU A 21 0.56 -12.85 -3.19
CA LEU A 21 -0.10 -12.39 -4.41
C LEU A 21 0.91 -11.57 -5.19
N ARG A 22 1.16 -11.94 -6.47
CA ARG A 22 2.22 -11.32 -7.31
C ARG A 22 2.14 -9.78 -7.35
N PHE A 23 0.96 -9.20 -7.17
CA PHE A 23 0.72 -7.75 -7.22
C PHE A 23 0.63 -7.05 -5.85
N PHE A 24 0.17 -7.74 -4.81
CA PHE A 24 -0.07 -7.11 -3.50
C PHE A 24 1.06 -7.34 -2.48
N GLY A 25 2.13 -8.02 -2.91
CA GLY A 25 3.37 -8.21 -2.17
C GLY A 25 3.35 -9.40 -1.22
N ASP A 26 4.53 -9.70 -0.67
CA ASP A 26 4.74 -10.77 0.28
C ASP A 26 4.55 -10.29 1.72
N HIS A 27 4.16 -11.22 2.60
CA HIS A 27 3.97 -10.95 4.03
C HIS A 27 5.24 -10.44 4.75
N THR A 28 6.42 -10.75 4.18
CA THR A 28 7.73 -10.35 4.70
C THR A 28 8.12 -8.93 4.33
N SER A 29 7.52 -8.35 3.28
CA SER A 29 7.86 -7.01 2.82
C SER A 29 7.25 -5.94 3.73
N ASN A 30 7.97 -4.83 3.92
CA ASN A 30 7.67 -3.83 4.94
C ASN A 30 6.46 -2.94 4.59
N LEU A 31 6.26 -2.66 3.30
CA LEU A 31 5.24 -1.73 2.79
C LEU A 31 4.13 -2.42 1.99
N SER A 32 4.11 -3.76 1.91
CA SER A 32 3.02 -4.44 1.23
C SER A 32 1.71 -4.30 2.01
N ILE A 33 0.61 -4.23 1.27
CA ILE A 33 -0.75 -4.13 1.81
C ILE A 33 -1.08 -5.36 2.66
N PHE A 34 -0.60 -6.54 2.25
CA PHE A 34 -0.74 -7.80 3.00
C PHE A 34 0.50 -8.15 3.86
N GLY A 35 1.35 -7.16 4.15
CA GLY A 35 2.55 -7.29 4.97
C GLY A 35 2.26 -7.31 6.47
N CYS A 36 3.15 -7.94 7.24
CA CYS A 36 3.00 -8.03 8.70
C CYS A 36 2.91 -6.65 9.38
N LYS A 37 1.76 -6.37 10.02
CA LYS A 37 1.49 -5.10 10.74
C LYS A 37 2.53 -4.74 11.79
N TYR A 38 3.08 -5.74 12.48
CA TYR A 38 3.99 -5.54 13.61
C TYR A 38 5.47 -5.50 13.20
N ARG A 39 5.77 -5.66 11.90
CA ARG A 39 7.15 -5.55 11.39
C ARG A 39 7.51 -4.11 11.04
N TYR A 40 6.55 -3.37 10.49
CA TYR A 40 6.73 -1.96 10.17
C TYR A 40 6.61 -1.09 11.42
N LEU A 41 7.73 -0.53 11.89
CA LEU A 41 7.84 0.34 13.07
C LEU A 41 7.17 -0.26 14.34
N PRO A 42 7.77 -1.30 14.95
CA PRO A 42 7.21 -1.94 16.15
C PRO A 42 7.09 -0.97 17.34
N GLU A 43 8.09 -0.12 17.54
CA GLU A 43 8.20 0.81 18.69
C GLU A 43 7.35 2.08 18.56
N ARG A 44 6.79 2.37 17.37
CA ARG A 44 6.14 3.66 17.09
C ARG A 44 4.79 3.46 16.41
N PRO A 45 3.72 3.11 17.16
CA PRO A 45 2.40 2.82 16.60
C PRO A 45 1.76 4.02 15.89
N HIS A 46 2.06 5.24 16.32
CA HIS A 46 1.57 6.48 15.71
C HIS A 46 2.12 6.67 14.30
N LEU A 47 3.44 6.52 14.12
CA LEU A 47 4.08 6.60 12.81
C LEU A 47 3.60 5.48 11.88
N ARG A 48 3.37 4.28 12.41
CA ARG A 48 2.78 3.18 11.63
C ARG A 48 1.40 3.52 11.08
N ARG A 49 0.55 4.19 11.87
CA ARG A 49 -0.79 4.62 11.41
C ARG A 49 -0.69 5.74 10.37
N LEU A 50 0.27 6.66 10.53
CA LEU A 50 0.50 7.72 9.54
C LEU A 50 0.96 7.17 8.20
N VAL A 51 1.95 6.26 8.18
CA VAL A 51 2.46 5.71 6.91
C VAL A 51 1.44 4.79 6.23
N ARG A 52 0.72 3.95 6.98
CA ARG A 52 -0.35 3.14 6.37
C ARG A 52 -1.56 3.97 5.94
N GLY A 53 -1.84 5.06 6.66
CA GLY A 53 -2.88 6.02 6.31
C GLY A 53 -2.50 6.85 5.08
N SER A 54 -1.21 7.21 4.92
CA SER A 54 -0.71 7.92 3.75
C SER A 54 -0.80 7.02 2.52
N VAL A 55 -0.35 5.76 2.60
CA VAL A 55 -0.35 4.82 1.46
C VAL A 55 -1.76 4.55 0.91
N CYS A 56 -2.80 4.67 1.75
CA CYS A 56 -4.20 4.58 1.32
C CYS A 56 -4.81 5.95 0.94
N GLY A 57 -4.14 7.06 1.29
CA GLY A 57 -4.54 8.44 1.05
C GLY A 57 -3.85 9.13 -0.13
N GLU A 58 -2.75 8.59 -0.62
CA GLU A 58 -2.15 8.94 -1.90
C GLU A 58 -2.72 8.00 -2.97
N THR A 59 -3.93 8.21 -3.50
CA THR A 59 -4.15 9.17 -4.60
C THR A 59 -5.63 9.19 -5.04
N PRO A 60 -6.48 10.04 -4.45
CA PRO A 60 -7.66 10.50 -5.18
C PRO A 60 -7.72 12.02 -5.35
N LEU A 61 -6.80 12.81 -4.77
CA LEU A 61 -6.81 14.27 -4.89
C LEU A 61 -5.74 14.84 -5.82
N LEU A 62 -4.52 14.28 -5.83
CA LEU A 62 -3.50 14.69 -6.80
C LEU A 62 -3.80 14.19 -8.22
N LEU A 63 -4.44 13.03 -8.33
CA LEU A 63 -4.79 12.43 -9.62
C LEU A 63 -5.79 13.29 -10.43
N PRO A 64 -6.94 13.77 -9.88
CA PRO A 64 -7.84 14.63 -10.63
C PRO A 64 -7.25 16.02 -10.90
N LEU A 65 -6.42 16.56 -10.01
CA LEU A 65 -5.78 17.86 -10.27
C LEU A 65 -4.77 17.76 -11.43
N ALA A 66 -3.96 16.70 -11.47
CA ALA A 66 -3.03 16.47 -12.56
C ALA A 66 -3.75 16.23 -13.91
N THR A 67 -4.89 15.52 -13.92
CA THR A 67 -5.66 15.32 -15.15
C THR A 67 -6.31 16.62 -15.63
N VAL A 68 -6.92 17.41 -14.73
CA VAL A 68 -7.53 18.70 -15.10
C VAL A 68 -6.49 19.66 -15.70
N LEU A 69 -5.31 19.76 -15.10
CA LEU A 69 -4.22 20.60 -15.63
C LEU A 69 -3.70 20.11 -16.98
N PHE A 70 -3.58 18.78 -17.16
CA PHE A 70 -3.17 18.19 -18.44
C PHE A 70 -4.19 18.47 -19.54
N PHE A 71 -5.49 18.28 -19.26
CA PHE A 71 -6.57 18.60 -20.20
C PHE A 71 -6.61 20.08 -20.53
N PHE A 72 -6.48 20.97 -19.54
CA PHE A 72 -6.46 22.41 -19.77
C PHE A 72 -5.26 22.84 -20.62
N SER A 73 -4.07 22.31 -20.33
CA SER A 73 -2.87 22.55 -21.13
C SER A 73 -3.02 22.02 -22.56
N PHE A 74 -3.63 20.86 -22.76
CA PHE A 74 -3.89 20.28 -24.07
C PHE A 74 -4.87 21.13 -24.88
N ILE A 75 -5.96 21.59 -24.26
CA ILE A 75 -6.95 22.48 -24.87
C ILE A 75 -6.31 23.82 -25.26
N CYS A 76 -5.53 24.45 -24.37
CA CYS A 76 -4.82 25.68 -24.71
C CYS A 76 -3.86 25.49 -25.89
N LEU A 77 -3.14 24.37 -25.95
CA LEU A 77 -2.19 24.11 -27.04
C LEU A 77 -2.89 23.87 -28.39
N VAL A 78 -4.09 23.28 -28.39
CA VAL A 78 -4.92 23.08 -29.60
C VAL A 78 -5.60 24.37 -30.07
N ILE A 79 -5.96 25.28 -29.15
CA ILE A 79 -6.58 26.57 -29.50
C ILE A 79 -5.53 27.58 -29.98
N LEU A 80 -4.31 27.53 -29.45
CA LEU A 80 -3.24 28.48 -29.76
C LEU A 80 -2.42 28.10 -31.02
N LYS A 81 -2.73 26.97 -31.68
CA LYS A 81 -2.07 26.49 -32.89
C LYS A 81 -3.03 26.46 -34.07
#